data_AF-A0A2G5B492-F1
#
_entry.id   AF-A0A2G5B492-F1
#
_cell.length_a   1.000
_cell.length_b   1.000
_cell.length_c   1.000
_cell.angle_alpha   90.00
_cell.angle_beta   90.00
_cell.angle_gamma   90.00
#
_symmetry.space_group_name_H-M   'P 1'
#
loop_
_entity.id
_entity.type
_entity.pdbx_description
1 polymer ?
#
loop_
_entity_poly.entity_id
_entity_poly.type
_entity_poly.pdbx_seq_one_letter_code
_entity_poly.pdbx_strand_id
1 'polypeptide(L)'
;MHLQLHEELITEGREQYIRRVLDEWLTEVDFNYTNGIPREAIISIVNDYGCTLDRDEFIEKYNEKATMLQDEEDNGHMCKFAIAGLADSYIYLRSSATLYEVIDKYIASELNDQVKTCGRVLINESAVEDFDAFTTLDDIGLGVEEEEELTFMVR
;
A
#
# COMPACT_ATOMS: atom_id res chain seq x y z
N MET A 1 -11.32 5.62 42.81
CA MET A 1 -10.48 6.84 42.74
C MET A 1 -8.99 6.52 42.81
N HIS A 2 -8.48 5.84 43.85
CA HIS A 2 -7.04 5.50 43.92
C HIS A 2 -6.53 4.50 42.86
N LEU A 3 -7.36 3.53 42.45
CA LEU A 3 -7.02 2.55 41.42
C LEU A 3 -6.92 3.18 40.02
N GLN A 4 -7.87 4.04 39.65
CA GLN A 4 -7.85 4.78 38.37
C GLN A 4 -6.62 5.66 38.23
N LEU A 5 -6.28 6.45 39.27
CA LEU A 5 -5.10 7.31 39.24
C LEU A 5 -3.79 6.49 39.12
N HIS A 6 -3.78 5.28 39.67
CA HIS A 6 -2.62 4.39 39.58
C HIS A 6 -2.47 3.77 38.19
N GLU A 7 -3.58 3.38 37.56
CA GLU A 7 -3.59 2.89 36.17
C GLU A 7 -3.20 3.99 35.18
N GLU A 8 -3.68 5.23 35.38
CA GLU A 8 -3.30 6.40 34.58
C GLU A 8 -1.79 6.68 34.67
N LEU A 9 -1.23 6.69 35.87
CA LEU A 9 0.22 6.90 36.07
C LEU A 9 1.09 5.78 35.48
N ILE A 10 0.63 4.52 35.55
CA ILE A 10 1.34 3.39 34.92
C ILE A 10 1.30 3.51 33.39
N THR A 11 0.17 3.99 32.84
CA THR A 11 0.00 4.20 31.41
C THR A 11 0.90 5.33 30.91
N GLU A 12 0.88 6.49 31.57
CA GLU A 12 1.76 7.62 31.25
C GLU A 12 3.25 7.24 31.38
N GLY A 13 3.62 6.50 32.42
CA GLY A 13 5.00 6.04 32.61
C GLY A 13 5.46 5.09 31.49
N ARG A 14 4.56 4.22 31.01
CA ARG A 14 4.83 3.35 29.87
C ARG A 14 4.97 4.14 28.58
N GLU A 15 4.06 5.07 28.31
CA GLU A 15 4.12 5.93 27.12
C GLU A 15 5.41 6.75 27.07
N GLN A 16 5.85 7.32 28.19
CA GLN A 16 7.11 8.07 28.26
C GLN A 16 8.33 7.17 28.05
N TYR A 17 8.32 5.96 28.61
CA TYR A 17 9.39 4.99 28.38
C TYR A 17 9.47 4.54 26.92
N ILE A 18 8.32 4.24 26.30
CA ILE A 18 8.21 3.89 24.89
C ILE A 18 8.76 5.03 24.03
N ARG A 19 8.29 6.27 24.26
CA ARG A 19 8.79 7.43 23.51
C ARG A 19 10.30 7.57 23.61
N ARG A 20 10.88 7.38 24.80
CA ARG A 20 12.34 7.46 24.98
C ARG A 20 13.09 6.35 24.24
N VAL A 21 12.62 5.11 24.34
CA VAL A 21 13.22 3.97 23.64
C VAL A 21 13.12 4.16 22.12
N LEU A 22 12.00 4.67 21.62
CA LEU A 22 11.81 4.99 20.21
C LEU A 22 12.71 6.13 19.75
N ASP A 23 12.92 7.16 20.57
CA ASP A 23 13.80 8.29 20.25
C ASP A 23 15.28 7.84 20.21
N GLU A 24 15.67 6.94 21.12
CA GLU A 24 17.00 6.30 21.13
C GLU A 24 17.20 5.41 19.88
N TRP A 25 16.19 4.61 19.51
CA TRP A 25 16.25 3.75 18.32
C TRP A 25 16.19 4.55 17.02
N LEU A 26 15.39 5.62 16.96
CA LEU A 26 15.35 6.56 15.85
C LEU A 26 16.73 7.19 15.64
N THR A 27 17.37 7.65 16.71
CA THR A 27 18.71 8.24 16.64
C THR A 27 19.76 7.26 16.08
N GLU A 28 19.63 5.97 16.38
CA GLU A 28 20.52 4.92 15.83
C GLU A 28 20.21 4.55 14.37
N VAL A 29 18.93 4.60 13.97
CA VAL A 29 18.48 4.29 12.59
C VAL A 29 18.72 5.45 11.63
N ASP A 30 18.61 6.70 12.10
CA ASP A 30 18.85 7.94 11.34
C ASP A 30 20.31 8.06 10.85
N PHE A 31 21.21 7.21 11.35
CA PHE A 31 22.58 7.09 10.83
C PHE A 31 22.67 6.34 9.49
N ASN A 32 21.63 5.58 9.09
CA ASN A 32 21.69 4.69 7.92
C ASN A 32 20.64 4.98 6.82
N TYR A 33 19.56 5.72 7.08
CA TYR A 33 18.44 5.87 6.13
C TYR A 33 17.96 7.33 6.02
N THR A 34 18.30 7.99 4.90
CA THR A 34 18.16 9.44 4.70
C THR A 34 16.80 9.90 4.14
N ASN A 35 15.82 9.00 3.96
CA ASN A 35 14.55 9.32 3.29
C ASN A 35 13.36 8.90 4.17
N GLY A 36 12.64 9.86 4.78
CA GLY A 36 11.25 9.85 5.33
C GLY A 36 10.60 8.58 5.93
N ILE A 37 10.75 7.43 5.27
CA ILE A 37 10.29 6.08 5.61
C ILE A 37 10.62 5.61 7.04
N PRO A 38 11.74 6.02 7.69
CA PRO A 38 12.06 5.54 9.04
C PRO A 38 10.97 5.78 10.07
N ARG A 39 10.29 6.93 10.00
CA ARG A 39 9.33 7.32 11.03
C ARG A 39 8.01 6.55 10.94
N GLU A 40 7.52 6.32 9.73
CA GLU A 40 6.24 5.63 9.50
C GLU A 40 6.34 4.14 9.80
N ALA A 41 7.45 3.51 9.41
CA ALA A 41 7.75 2.12 9.78
C ALA A 41 7.71 1.92 11.30
N ILE A 42 8.34 2.85 12.04
CA ILE A 42 8.41 2.81 13.50
C ILE A 42 7.03 2.98 14.14
N ILE A 43 6.23 3.95 13.67
CA ILE A 43 4.86 4.14 14.18
C ILE A 43 4.02 2.88 13.96
N SER A 44 4.09 2.26 12.78
CA SER A 44 3.36 1.01 12.49
C SER A 44 3.76 -0.10 13.46
N ILE A 45 5.05 -0.33 13.67
CA ILE A 45 5.54 -1.40 14.55
C ILE A 45 5.09 -1.16 15.99
N VAL A 46 5.11 0.09 16.45
CA VAL A 46 4.65 0.44 17.79
C VAL A 46 3.13 0.23 17.93
N ASN A 47 2.35 0.55 16.90
CA ASN A 47 0.92 0.30 16.91
C ASN A 47 0.60 -1.21 16.92
N ASP A 48 1.35 -2.00 16.15
CA ASP A 48 1.11 -3.43 15.97
C ASP A 48 1.59 -4.27 17.17
N TYR A 49 2.74 -3.90 17.74
CA TYR A 49 3.44 -4.71 18.75
C TYR A 49 3.65 -4.01 20.10
N GLY A 50 3.42 -2.70 20.20
CA GLY A 50 3.65 -1.94 21.43
C GLY A 50 5.12 -2.00 21.87
N CYS A 51 5.37 -2.64 23.03
CA CYS A 51 6.71 -2.81 23.62
C CYS A 51 7.09 -4.27 23.81
N THR A 52 6.42 -5.19 23.14
CA THR A 52 6.63 -6.62 23.37
C THR A 52 7.85 -7.17 22.65
N LEU A 53 8.31 -6.47 21.61
CA LEU A 53 9.47 -6.87 20.82
C LEU A 53 10.76 -6.60 21.59
N ASP A 54 11.70 -7.53 21.51
CA ASP A 54 13.08 -7.23 21.86
C ASP A 54 13.77 -6.43 20.73
N ARG A 55 15.03 -6.06 20.96
CA ARG A 55 15.80 -5.22 20.04
C ARG A 55 15.99 -5.86 18.67
N ASP A 56 16.31 -7.15 18.63
CA ASP A 56 16.65 -7.81 17.38
C ASP A 56 15.37 -8.06 16.57
N GLU A 57 14.27 -8.42 17.24
CA GLU A 57 12.94 -8.52 16.64
C GLU A 57 12.45 -7.16 16.11
N PHE A 58 12.67 -6.07 16.84
CA PHE A 58 12.32 -4.73 16.39
C PHE A 58 13.07 -4.33 15.12
N ILE A 59 14.39 -4.58 15.07
CA ILE A 59 15.22 -4.27 13.89
C ILE A 59 14.78 -5.09 12.68
N GLU A 60 14.49 -6.37 12.86
CA GLU A 60 13.97 -7.22 11.78
C GLU A 60 12.64 -6.67 11.25
N LYS A 61 11.68 -6.39 12.13
CA LYS A 61 10.37 -5.83 11.75
C LYS A 61 10.50 -4.44 11.12
N TYR A 62 11.42 -3.62 11.59
CA TYR A 62 11.73 -2.31 11.01
C TYR A 62 12.20 -2.46 9.57
N ASN A 63 13.17 -3.34 9.32
CA ASN A 63 13.70 -3.55 7.96
C ASN A 63 12.63 -4.11 7.01
N GLU A 64 11.81 -5.06 7.47
CA GLU A 64 10.67 -5.57 6.71
C GLU A 64 9.70 -4.43 6.35
N LYS A 65 9.27 -3.64 7.34
CA LYS A 65 8.28 -2.58 7.12
C LYS A 65 8.85 -1.43 6.29
N ALA A 66 10.10 -1.04 6.51
CA ALA A 66 10.77 -0.01 5.73
C ALA A 66 10.95 -0.44 4.27
N THR A 67 11.27 -1.72 4.02
CA THR A 67 11.34 -2.26 2.64
C THR A 67 9.97 -2.25 1.99
N MET A 68 8.90 -2.63 2.70
CA MET A 68 7.54 -2.57 2.16
C MET A 68 7.11 -1.14 1.84
N LEU A 69 7.37 -0.18 2.73
CA LEU A 69 7.02 1.23 2.51
C LEU A 69 7.84 1.86 1.38
N GLN A 70 9.13 1.53 1.27
CA GLN A 70 9.94 1.95 0.12
C GLN A 70 9.42 1.34 -1.18
N ASP A 71 9.03 0.06 -1.17
CA ASP A 71 8.46 -0.60 -2.34
C ASP A 71 7.08 -0.04 -2.72
N GLU A 72 6.28 0.40 -1.75
CA GLU A 72 5.04 1.14 -1.99
C GLU A 72 5.29 2.56 -2.51
N GLU A 73 6.31 3.26 -2.02
CA GLU A 73 6.69 4.59 -2.53
C GLU A 73 7.24 4.50 -3.96
N ASP A 74 8.10 3.50 -4.23
CA ASP A 74 8.76 3.34 -5.52
C ASP A 74 7.83 2.72 -6.58
N ASN A 75 6.99 1.76 -6.17
CA ASN A 75 6.20 0.92 -7.09
C ASN A 75 4.70 0.94 -6.82
N GLY A 76 4.19 1.67 -5.83
CA GLY A 76 2.78 1.70 -5.49
C GLY A 76 2.27 0.47 -4.74
N HIS A 77 1.04 0.55 -4.22
CA HIS A 77 0.39 -0.55 -3.51
C HIS A 77 -0.03 -1.69 -4.45
N MET A 78 -0.29 -2.88 -3.90
CA MET A 78 -0.88 -3.98 -4.67
C MET A 78 -2.38 -3.77 -4.83
N CYS A 79 -2.85 -3.74 -6.09
CA CYS A 79 -4.26 -3.74 -6.46
C CYS A 79 -4.73 -5.17 -6.73
N LYS A 80 -5.96 -5.49 -6.33
CA LYS A 80 -6.64 -6.75 -6.64
C LYS A 80 -7.90 -6.45 -7.46
N PHE A 81 -7.95 -6.92 -8.70
CA PHE A 81 -9.09 -6.64 -9.58
C PHE A 81 -9.40 -7.79 -10.53
N ALA A 82 -10.59 -7.79 -11.12
CA ALA A 82 -10.97 -8.66 -12.22
C ALA A 82 -11.14 -7.84 -13.50
N ILE A 83 -11.04 -8.49 -14.66
CA ILE A 83 -11.38 -7.86 -15.95
C ILE A 83 -12.63 -8.56 -16.48
N ALA A 84 -13.67 -7.79 -16.75
CA ALA A 84 -14.93 -8.32 -17.27
C ALA A 84 -14.69 -9.10 -18.57
N GLY A 85 -15.20 -10.33 -18.62
CA GLY A 85 -15.05 -11.23 -19.77
C GLY A 85 -13.77 -12.07 -19.79
N LEU A 86 -12.82 -11.84 -18.88
CA LEU A 86 -11.81 -12.85 -18.51
C LEU A 86 -12.39 -13.74 -17.40
N ALA A 87 -12.12 -15.04 -17.46
CA ALA A 87 -12.62 -16.02 -16.49
C ALA A 87 -12.29 -15.60 -15.03
N ASP A 88 -13.10 -16.07 -14.06
CA ASP A 88 -13.13 -15.75 -12.61
C ASP A 88 -11.78 -15.84 -11.85
N SER A 89 -10.77 -15.11 -12.30
CA SER A 89 -9.45 -15.04 -11.71
C SER A 89 -9.13 -13.58 -11.42
N TYR A 90 -8.90 -13.29 -10.14
CA TYR A 90 -8.37 -12.00 -9.73
C TYR A 90 -6.93 -11.84 -10.23
N ILE A 91 -6.67 -10.65 -10.74
CA ILE A 91 -5.36 -10.17 -11.16
C ILE A 91 -4.80 -9.33 -10.01
N TYR A 92 -3.52 -9.53 -9.75
CA TYR A 92 -2.76 -8.79 -8.76
C TYR A 92 -1.64 -8.06 -9.47
N LEU A 93 -1.69 -6.73 -9.46
CA LEU A 93 -0.66 -5.86 -10.02
C LEU A 93 -0.41 -4.66 -9.11
N ARG A 94 0.76 -4.05 -9.27
CA ARG A 94 1.12 -2.81 -8.59
C ARG A 94 0.29 -1.65 -9.11
N SER A 95 -0.07 -0.70 -8.25
CA SER A 95 -0.90 0.45 -8.61
C SER A 95 -0.23 1.38 -9.62
N SER A 96 1.11 1.37 -9.66
CA SER A 96 1.93 2.04 -10.68
C SER A 96 1.84 1.43 -12.09
N ALA A 97 1.28 0.22 -12.24
CA ALA A 97 1.13 -0.40 -13.55
C ALA A 97 0.17 0.42 -14.41
N THR A 98 0.53 0.63 -15.68
CA THR A 98 -0.31 1.36 -16.63
C THR A 98 -1.46 0.49 -17.14
N LEU A 99 -2.58 1.10 -17.48
CA LEU A 99 -3.69 0.37 -18.12
C LEU A 99 -3.26 -0.25 -19.46
N TYR A 100 -2.30 0.35 -20.17
CA TYR A 100 -1.74 -0.23 -21.39
C TYR A 100 -1.01 -1.55 -21.12
N GLU A 101 -0.22 -1.64 -20.04
CA GLU A 101 0.43 -2.89 -19.63
C GLU A 101 -0.59 -3.96 -19.24
N VAL A 102 -1.68 -3.58 -18.57
CA VAL A 102 -2.80 -4.48 -18.26
C VAL A 102 -3.42 -5.03 -19.55
N ILE A 103 -3.73 -4.14 -20.50
CA ILE A 103 -4.32 -4.49 -21.80
C ILE A 103 -3.38 -5.41 -22.59
N ASP A 104 -2.08 -5.11 -22.63
CA ASP A 104 -1.06 -5.91 -23.31
C ASP A 104 -0.89 -7.30 -22.73
N LYS A 105 -1.07 -7.44 -21.42
CA LYS A 105 -0.84 -8.70 -20.73
C LYS A 105 -2.07 -9.62 -20.74
N TYR A 106 -3.27 -9.06 -20.67
CA TYR A 106 -4.49 -9.82 -20.41
C TYR A 106 -5.54 -9.77 -21.50
N ILE A 107 -5.54 -8.77 -22.38
CA ILE A 107 -6.49 -8.68 -23.49
C ILE A 107 -5.89 -9.29 -24.75
N ALA A 108 -6.69 -10.06 -25.48
CA ALA A 108 -6.28 -10.67 -26.73
C ALA A 108 -5.74 -9.63 -27.73
N SER A 109 -4.68 -9.97 -28.46
CA SER A 109 -3.98 -9.04 -29.36
C SER A 109 -4.87 -8.39 -30.41
N GLU A 110 -5.92 -9.08 -30.87
CA GLU A 110 -6.88 -8.54 -31.86
C GLU A 110 -7.76 -7.41 -31.32
N LEU A 111 -8.02 -7.37 -30.00
CA LEU A 111 -8.84 -6.37 -29.33
C LEU A 111 -8.00 -5.28 -28.66
N ASN A 112 -6.73 -5.55 -28.41
CA ASN A 112 -5.80 -4.67 -27.68
C ASN A 112 -5.74 -3.24 -28.26
N ASP A 113 -5.45 -3.11 -29.55
CA ASP A 113 -5.36 -1.80 -30.21
C ASP A 113 -6.70 -1.04 -30.21
N GLN A 114 -7.81 -1.77 -30.31
CA GLN A 114 -9.15 -1.17 -30.30
C GLN A 114 -9.50 -0.62 -28.92
N VAL A 115 -9.20 -1.38 -27.86
CA VAL A 115 -9.38 -0.95 -26.47
C VAL A 115 -8.52 0.27 -26.15
N LYS A 116 -7.22 0.22 -26.51
CA LYS A 116 -6.31 1.36 -26.33
C LYS A 116 -6.77 2.61 -27.07
N THR A 117 -7.32 2.44 -28.27
CA THR A 117 -7.87 3.56 -29.06
C THR A 117 -9.17 4.12 -28.47
N CYS A 118 -9.98 3.28 -27.82
CA CYS A 118 -11.18 3.75 -27.14
C CYS A 118 -10.85 4.60 -25.91
N GLY A 119 -9.80 4.22 -25.17
CA GLY A 119 -9.26 5.00 -24.06
C GLY A 119 -10.26 5.21 -22.92
N ARG A 120 -11.15 4.24 -22.68
CA ARG A 120 -12.15 4.31 -21.59
C ARG A 120 -12.32 2.98 -20.87
N VAL A 121 -12.35 3.04 -19.55
CA VAL A 121 -12.55 1.90 -18.67
C VAL A 121 -13.70 2.18 -17.71
N LEU A 122 -14.53 1.16 -17.44
CA LEU A 122 -15.49 1.20 -16.35
C LEU A 122 -14.92 0.47 -15.14
N ILE A 123 -15.17 1.03 -13.96
CA ILE A 123 -14.85 0.41 -12.68
C ILE A 123 -16.18 0.07 -11.98
N ASN A 124 -16.38 -1.19 -11.63
CA ASN A 124 -17.58 -1.71 -10.96
C ASN A 124 -18.88 -1.27 -11.64
N GLU A 125 -18.90 -1.24 -12.98
CA GLU A 125 -20.01 -0.79 -13.82
C GLU A 125 -20.55 0.63 -13.53
N SER A 126 -19.82 1.46 -12.77
CA SER A 126 -20.36 2.70 -12.18
C SER A 126 -19.57 3.96 -12.51
N ALA A 127 -18.24 3.90 -12.42
CA ALA A 127 -17.36 5.00 -12.79
C ALA A 127 -16.79 4.75 -14.17
N VAL A 128 -16.83 5.76 -15.05
CA VAL A 128 -16.17 5.72 -16.36
C VAL A 128 -14.99 6.67 -16.33
N GLU A 129 -13.80 6.10 -16.49
CA GLU A 129 -12.56 6.87 -16.55
C GLU A 129 -12.00 6.84 -17.97
N ASP A 130 -11.54 8.01 -18.43
CA ASP A 130 -10.74 8.11 -19.66
C ASP A 130 -9.29 7.75 -19.31
N PHE A 131 -8.59 7.02 -20.18
CA PHE A 131 -7.20 6.62 -19.97
C PHE A 131 -6.34 6.76 -21.21
N ASP A 132 -5.04 6.92 -21.00
CA ASP A 132 -4.02 6.94 -22.04
C ASP A 132 -2.86 5.97 -21.72
N ALA A 133 -1.73 6.14 -22.42
CA ALA A 133 -0.56 5.28 -22.27
C ALA A 133 0.16 5.42 -20.91
N PHE A 134 -0.14 6.47 -20.15
CA PHE A 134 0.50 6.78 -18.87
C PHE A 134 -0.44 6.62 -17.68
N THR A 135 -1.75 6.54 -17.90
CA THR A 135 -2.73 6.30 -16.84
C THR A 135 -2.46 4.98 -16.13
N THR A 136 -2.22 5.08 -14.83
CA THR A 136 -1.95 3.97 -13.92
C THR A 136 -3.22 3.44 -13.26
N LEU A 137 -3.13 2.30 -12.57
CA LEU A 137 -4.23 1.79 -11.74
C LEU A 137 -4.53 2.73 -10.55
N ASP A 138 -3.52 3.41 -10.03
CA ASP A 138 -3.69 4.42 -8.96
C ASP A 138 -4.47 5.64 -9.47
N ASP A 139 -4.21 6.09 -10.69
CA ASP A 139 -4.89 7.26 -11.29
C ASP A 139 -6.41 7.04 -11.45
N ILE A 140 -6.82 5.79 -11.70
CA ILE A 140 -8.22 5.41 -11.79
C ILE A 140 -8.80 4.96 -10.44
N GLY A 141 -8.02 5.04 -9.36
CA GLY A 141 -8.48 4.90 -7.98
C GLY A 141 -8.58 3.47 -7.46
N LEU A 142 -7.85 2.50 -8.02
CA LEU A 142 -7.94 1.13 -7.51
C LEU A 142 -7.37 0.99 -6.09
N GLY A 143 -8.15 0.38 -5.20
CA GLY A 143 -7.83 0.24 -3.78
C GLY A 143 -6.96 -0.96 -3.42
N VAL A 144 -6.33 -0.90 -2.24
CA VAL A 144 -5.50 -2.00 -1.68
C VAL A 144 -6.33 -3.23 -1.29
N GLU A 145 -7.55 -3.01 -0.79
CA GLU A 145 -8.41 -4.05 -0.23
C GLU A 145 -9.74 -4.21 -0.96
N GLU A 146 -9.96 -3.47 -2.04
CA GLU A 146 -11.21 -3.49 -2.78
C GLU A 146 -11.15 -4.57 -3.88
N GLU A 147 -12.26 -5.29 -4.06
CA GLU A 147 -12.43 -6.22 -5.17
C GLU A 147 -13.12 -5.48 -6.31
N GLU A 148 -12.34 -4.92 -7.21
CA GLU A 148 -12.86 -4.09 -8.30
C GLU A 148 -12.91 -4.85 -9.62
N GLU A 149 -13.90 -4.57 -10.45
CA GLU A 149 -14.02 -5.11 -11.80
C GLU A 149 -13.79 -4.01 -12.84
N LEU A 150 -12.83 -4.26 -13.74
CA LEU A 150 -12.53 -3.39 -14.87
C LEU A 150 -13.23 -3.89 -16.14
N THR A 151 -14.02 -3.03 -16.76
CA THR A 151 -14.61 -3.27 -18.08
C THR A 151 -14.04 -2.30 -19.09
N PHE A 152 -13.17 -2.81 -19.97
CA PHE A 152 -12.63 -2.03 -21.07
C PHE A 152 -13.65 -1.87 -22.19
N MET A 153 -13.95 -0.63 -22.57
CA MET A 153 -14.91 -0.37 -23.64
C MET A 153 -14.27 -0.50 -25.01
N VAL A 154 -14.97 -1.17 -25.92
CA VAL A 154 -14.63 -1.26 -27.35
C VAL A 154 -15.75 -0.62 -28.15
N ARG A 155 -15.41 0.18 -29.17
CA ARG A 155 -16.37 0.81 -30.09
C ARG A 155 -16.78 -0.12 -31.23
#